data_AF-A0A537XYM2-F1
#
_entry.id   AF-A0A537XYM2-F1
#
_cell.length_a   1.000
_cell.length_b   1.000
_cell.length_c   1.000
_cell.angle_alpha   90.00
_cell.angle_beta   90.00
_cell.angle_gamma   90.00
#
_symmetry.space_group_name_H-M   'P 1'
#
loop_
_entity.id
_entity.type
_entity.pdbx_description
1 polymer ?
#
loop_
_entity_poly.entity_id
_entity_poly.type
_entity_poly.pdbx_seq_one_letter_code
_entity_poly.pdbx_strand_id
1 'polypeptide(L)'
;MSRHSDMVWISGGTFRIASDRHYAEEALVHRVTVDGFWIDRTPLTKRQFRNSLRATGYVTYAEIAPDPKDYPGALPHVLKAGSLVFNPPGAAP
;
A
#
# COMPACT_ATOMS: atom_id res chain seq x y z
N MET A 1 -6.07 27.55 0.08
CA MET A 1 -6.71 26.25 -0.27
C MET A 1 -6.51 25.33 0.90
N SER A 2 -7.58 24.78 1.49
CA SER A 2 -7.46 23.90 2.67
C SER A 2 -6.66 22.64 2.29
N ARG A 3 -5.70 22.25 3.13
CA ARG A 3 -4.74 21.15 2.92
C ARG A 3 -5.39 19.75 2.79
N HIS A 4 -6.72 19.66 2.92
CA HIS A 4 -7.47 18.42 3.15
C HIS A 4 -8.82 18.36 2.42
N SER A 5 -9.01 19.07 1.30
CA SER A 5 -10.33 19.22 0.64
C SER A 5 -11.05 17.90 0.28
N ASP A 6 -10.31 16.81 0.08
CA ASP A 6 -10.87 15.48 -0.24
C ASP A 6 -10.73 14.46 0.91
N MET A 7 -10.22 14.88 2.06
CA MET A 7 -10.05 14.02 3.25
C MET A 7 -11.23 14.20 4.23
N VAL A 8 -11.43 13.19 5.08
CA VAL A 8 -12.37 13.24 6.20
C VAL A 8 -11.63 13.15 7.52
N TRP A 9 -12.11 13.92 8.49
CA TRP A 9 -11.67 13.79 9.87
C TRP A 9 -12.36 12.58 10.50
N ILE A 10 -11.56 11.68 11.05
CA ILE A 10 -12.02 10.58 11.89
C ILE A 10 -11.66 10.94 13.32
N SER A 11 -12.67 10.98 14.20
CA SER A 11 -12.44 11.20 15.63
C SER A 11 -11.65 10.05 16.23
N GLY A 12 -10.72 10.37 17.13
CA GLY A 12 -9.98 9.36 17.89
C GLY A 12 -10.90 8.54 18.80
N GLY A 13 -10.37 7.42 19.30
CA GLY A 13 -11.10 6.52 20.16
C GLY A 13 -10.34 5.23 20.45
N THR A 14 -10.94 4.37 21.27
CA THR A 14 -10.43 3.03 21.57
C THR A 14 -11.27 1.98 20.84
N PHE A 15 -10.62 1.17 20.02
CA PHE A 15 -11.27 0.17 19.18
C PHE A 15 -10.69 -1.22 19.41
N ARG A 16 -11.47 -2.27 19.10
CA ARG A 16 -10.95 -3.63 18.96
C ARG A 16 -10.46 -3.82 17.54
N ILE A 17 -9.17 -4.10 17.36
CA ILE A 17 -8.55 -4.42 16.07
C ILE A 17 -8.16 -5.90 16.03
N ALA A 18 -7.78 -6.42 14.85
CA ALA A 18 -7.50 -7.83 14.57
C ALA A 18 -8.77 -8.71 14.50
N SER A 19 -8.61 -10.01 14.27
CA SER A 19 -9.68 -10.99 14.09
C SER A 19 -9.31 -12.37 14.61
N ASP A 20 -10.10 -12.92 15.53
CA ASP A 20 -9.93 -14.28 16.06
C ASP A 20 -10.64 -15.35 15.21
N ARG A 21 -11.31 -14.97 14.12
CA ARG A 21 -12.21 -15.85 13.34
C ARG A 21 -11.76 -16.15 11.92
N HIS A 22 -10.76 -15.44 11.42
CA HIS A 22 -10.32 -15.51 10.03
C HIS A 22 -8.91 -16.10 9.98
N TYR A 23 -7.94 -15.36 9.47
CA TYR A 23 -6.57 -15.83 9.35
C TYR A 23 -5.86 -15.83 10.71
N ALA A 24 -4.99 -16.81 10.95
CA ALA A 24 -4.29 -16.96 12.23
C ALA A 24 -3.35 -15.77 12.51
N GLU A 25 -2.74 -15.21 11.46
CA GLU A 25 -1.90 -14.01 11.50
C GLU A 25 -2.68 -12.73 11.79
N GLU A 26 -4.00 -12.73 11.62
CA GLU A 26 -4.87 -11.61 12.00
C GLU A 26 -5.33 -11.68 13.46
N ALA A 27 -5.05 -12.78 14.18
CA ALA A 27 -5.29 -12.87 15.62
C ALA A 27 -4.15 -12.22 16.42
N LEU A 28 -4.32 -11.79 17.67
CA LEU A 28 -5.48 -11.92 18.56
C LEU A 28 -6.16 -10.55 18.74
N VAL A 29 -7.48 -10.54 18.88
CA VAL A 29 -8.22 -9.28 19.03
C VAL A 29 -7.84 -8.56 20.32
N HIS A 30 -7.42 -7.31 20.21
CA HIS A 30 -7.04 -6.47 21.35
C HIS A 30 -7.49 -5.01 21.17
N ARG A 31 -7.44 -4.24 22.26
CA ARG A 31 -7.84 -2.83 22.26
C ARG A 31 -6.68 -1.92 21.91
N VAL A 32 -6.91 -0.98 21.00
CA VAL A 32 -5.95 0.06 20.61
C VAL A 32 -6.64 1.42 20.69
N THR A 33 -5.95 2.41 21.28
CA THR A 33 -6.38 3.80 21.28
C THR A 33 -5.61 4.56 20.21
N VAL A 34 -6.32 5.31 19.37
CA VAL A 34 -5.75 6.18 18.34
C VAL A 34 -6.29 7.59 18.49
N ASP A 35 -5.44 8.58 18.23
CA ASP A 35 -5.85 9.98 18.14
C ASP A 35 -6.72 10.22 16.90
N GLY A 36 -7.41 11.37 16.86
CA GLY A 36 -8.14 11.77 15.65
C GLY A 36 -7.20 12.15 14.51
N PHE A 37 -7.56 11.81 13.28
CA PHE A 37 -6.73 12.05 12.11
C PHE A 37 -7.56 12.26 10.84
N TRP A 38 -6.92 12.81 9.81
CA TRP A 38 -7.50 12.92 8.46
C TRP A 38 -7.16 11.71 7.63
N ILE A 39 -8.12 11.16 6.89
CA ILE A 39 -7.92 10.09 5.91
C ILE A 39 -8.56 10.46 4.56
N ASP A 40 -7.92 10.09 3.45
CA ASP A 40 -8.50 10.27 2.12
C ASP A 40 -9.80 9.48 1.97
N ARG A 41 -10.85 10.11 1.40
CA ARG A 41 -12.13 9.44 1.14
C ARG A 41 -12.03 8.34 0.09
N THR A 42 -11.07 8.45 -0.82
CA THR A 42 -10.87 7.53 -1.93
C THR A 42 -9.41 7.15 -2.05
N PRO A 43 -9.08 5.94 -2.52
CA PRO A 43 -7.70 5.62 -2.88
C PRO A 43 -7.10 6.65 -3.84
N LEU A 44 -5.78 6.84 -3.75
CA LEU A 44 -5.05 7.73 -4.64
C LEU A 44 -5.28 7.32 -6.11
N THR A 45 -5.81 8.24 -6.90
CA THR A 45 -6.08 7.96 -8.32
C THR A 45 -4.79 7.96 -9.15
N LYS A 46 -4.80 7.24 -10.27
CA LYS A 46 -3.69 7.25 -11.25
C LYS A 46 -3.31 8.67 -11.68
N ARG A 47 -4.30 9.58 -11.79
CA ARG A 47 -4.09 10.99 -12.16
C ARG A 47 -3.34 11.74 -11.07
N GLN A 48 -3.77 11.62 -9.81
CA GLN A 48 -3.10 12.28 -8.68
C GLN A 48 -1.68 11.75 -8.49
N PHE A 49 -1.50 10.43 -8.55
CA PHE A 49 -0.17 9.82 -8.45
C PHE A 49 0.77 10.33 -9.56
N ARG A 50 0.32 10.35 -10.83
CA ARG A 50 1.10 10.88 -11.95
C ARG A 50 1.50 12.34 -11.76
N ASN A 51 0.60 13.17 -11.22
CA ASN A 51 0.91 14.57 -10.95
C ASN A 51 2.00 14.69 -9.88
N SER A 52 1.96 13.85 -8.85
CA SER A 52 3.02 13.78 -7.82
C SER A 52 4.38 13.40 -8.41
N LEU A 53 4.43 12.38 -9.27
CA LEU A 53 5.66 11.96 -9.94
C LEU A 53 6.26 13.09 -10.79
N ARG A 54 5.42 13.82 -11.54
CA ARG A 54 5.88 14.96 -12.37
C ARG A 54 6.39 16.13 -11.53
N ALA A 55 5.76 16.39 -10.39
CA ALA A 55 6.14 17.49 -9.52
C ALA A 55 7.45 17.23 -8.77
N THR A 56 7.73 15.98 -8.40
CA THR A 56 8.90 15.60 -7.60
C THR A 56 10.05 15.01 -8.41
N GLY A 57 9.78 14.54 -9.64
CA GLY A 57 10.73 13.75 -10.41
C GLY A 57 10.98 12.35 -9.82
N TYR A 58 10.10 11.88 -8.92
CA TYR A 58 10.27 10.60 -8.24
C TYR A 58 10.19 9.42 -9.22
N VAL A 59 11.09 8.46 -9.06
CA VAL A 59 11.12 7.18 -9.78
C VAL A 59 10.67 6.09 -8.81
N THR A 60 9.63 5.34 -9.18
CA THR A 60 9.09 4.31 -8.28
C THR A 60 10.03 3.12 -8.19
N TYR A 61 9.96 2.37 -7.09
CA TYR A 61 10.78 1.18 -6.90
C TYR A 61 10.60 0.16 -8.04
N ALA A 62 9.38 -0.01 -8.55
CA ALA A 62 9.09 -0.90 -9.67
C ALA A 62 9.74 -0.45 -11.00
N GLU A 63 10.18 0.80 -11.11
CA GLU A 63 10.89 1.33 -12.28
C GLU A 63 12.42 1.19 -12.14
N ILE A 64 12.91 0.79 -10.97
CA ILE A 64 14.34 0.60 -10.68
C ILE A 64 14.70 -0.88 -10.92
N ALA A 65 15.76 -1.12 -11.68
CA ALA A 65 16.29 -2.47 -11.84
C ALA A 65 16.86 -2.96 -10.48
N PRO A 66 16.55 -4.19 -10.04
CA PRO A 66 17.05 -4.69 -8.76
C PRO A 66 18.57 -4.78 -8.73
N ASP A 67 19.21 -4.46 -7.60
CA ASP A 67 20.66 -4.63 -7.43
C ASP A 67 20.96 -6.14 -7.33
N PRO A 68 21.84 -6.71 -8.18
CA PRO A 68 22.23 -8.12 -8.10
C PRO A 68 22.71 -8.57 -6.72
N LYS A 69 23.26 -7.66 -5.89
CA LYS A 69 23.73 -7.97 -4.54
C LYS A 69 22.60 -8.38 -3.60
N ASP A 70 21.41 -7.84 -3.80
CA ASP A 70 20.22 -8.15 -2.99
C ASP A 70 19.59 -9.49 -3.40
N TYR A 71 19.98 -10.04 -4.56
CA TYR A 71 19.42 -11.27 -5.13
C TYR A 71 20.51 -12.28 -5.56
N PRO A 72 21.31 -12.84 -4.63
CA PRO A 72 22.32 -13.84 -4.95
C PRO A 72 21.71 -15.06 -5.66
N GLY A 73 22.25 -15.41 -6.84
CA GLY A 73 21.78 -16.54 -7.63
C GLY A 73 20.66 -16.22 -8.63
N ALA A 74 20.14 -14.98 -8.65
CA ALA A 74 19.26 -14.55 -9.71
C ALA A 74 19.98 -14.51 -11.07
N LEU A 75 19.32 -14.97 -12.13
CA LEU A 75 19.86 -14.90 -13.47
C LEU A 75 19.92 -13.42 -13.91
N PRO A 76 21.05 -12.91 -14.44
CA PRO A 76 21.18 -11.48 -14.75
C PRO A 76 20.08 -10.93 -15.67
N HIS A 77 19.54 -11.76 -16.58
CA HIS A 77 18.49 -11.34 -17.51
C HIS A 77 17.09 -11.21 -16.87
N VAL A 78 16.89 -11.66 -15.63
CA VAL A 78 15.63 -11.49 -14.89
C VAL A 78 15.63 -10.27 -13.97
N LEU A 79 16.80 -9.64 -13.75
CA LEU A 79 16.94 -8.41 -12.96
C LEU A 79 16.54 -7.19 -13.78
N LYS A 80 15.24 -7.07 -14.03
CA LYS A 80 14.63 -5.96 -14.76
C LYS A 80 13.67 -5.22 -13.85
N ALA A 81 13.53 -3.92 -14.10
CA ALA A 81 12.46 -3.13 -13.51
C ALA A 81 11.10 -3.81 -13.77
N GLY A 82 10.31 -3.96 -12.71
CA GLY A 82 9.02 -4.62 -12.75
C GLY A 82 8.35 -4.68 -11.39
N SER A 83 7.10 -5.13 -11.39
CA SER A 83 6.31 -5.39 -10.18
C SER A 83 5.65 -6.76 -10.31
N LEU A 84 5.32 -7.37 -9.18
CA LEU A 84 4.46 -8.53 -9.14
C LEU A 84 3.07 -8.15 -9.65
N VAL A 85 2.51 -9.02 -10.50
CA VAL A 85 1.14 -8.92 -10.98
C VAL A 85 0.42 -10.19 -10.56
N PHE A 86 -0.69 -10.02 -9.86
CA PHE A 86 -1.54 -11.14 -9.46
C PHE A 86 -2.68 -11.27 -10.45
N ASN A 87 -2.80 -12.46 -11.04
CA ASN A 87 -4.00 -12.83 -11.77
C ASN A 87 -4.98 -13.47 -10.78
N PRO A 88 -6.25 -13.06 -10.76
CA PRO A 88 -7.24 -13.75 -9.95
C PRO A 88 -7.29 -15.24 -10.38
N PRO A 89 -7.51 -16.17 -9.43
CA PRO A 89 -7.77 -17.56 -9.80
C PRO A 89 -8.98 -17.61 -10.74
N GLY A 90 -9.02 -18.61 -11.62
CA GLY A 90 -10.24 -18.90 -12.39
C GLY A 90 -11.44 -19.02 -11.45
N ALA A 91 -12.65 -18.72 -11.94
CA ALA A 91 -13.86 -18.84 -11.14
C ALA A 91 -13.89 -20.21 -10.45
N ALA A 92 -14.13 -20.20 -9.14
CA ALA A 92 -14.39 -21.44 -8.41
C ALA A 92 -15.62 -22.13 -9.05
N PRO A 93 -15.60 -23.48 -9.19
CA PRO A 93 -16.78 -24.21 -9.66
C PRO A 93 -17.99 -23.99 -8.74
#